data_AF-A0A8T4XAA4-F1
#
_entry.id   AF-A0A8T4XAA4-F1
#
_cell.length_a   1.000
_cell.length_b   1.000
_cell.length_c   1.000
_cell.angle_alpha   90.00
_cell.angle_beta   90.00
_cell.angle_gamma   90.00
#
_symmetry.space_group_name_H-M   'P 1'
#
loop_
_entity.id
_entity.type
_entity.pdbx_description
1 polymer ?
#
loop_
_entity_poly.entity_id
_entity_poly.type
_entity_poly.pdbx_seq_one_letter_code
_entity_poly.pdbx_strand_id
1 'polypeptide(L)'
;MAMPMDYNGVRIDDGSERTDNVNDYKITCMDFIKEISHDYEAWVDYYKLPEDEDKIRRNGIRLTIERTNDWIAKVAQTIKAVDVVMNDGIQKMAESTAGKPLEFGVFVNGKSSYTMAKPGIIDVNVKSSGRQGRKTKLGFHFKDDRFRIESTCGAFLDETDLPTKEFDLMDIHLKLHAENAKQRDVISFTVTVSEMENDVEFERRGLTTIVHIV
;
A
#
# COMPACT_ATOMS: atom_id res chain seq x y z
N MET A 1 10.82 -23.53 5.42
CA MET A 1 10.85 -23.40 6.89
C MET A 1 9.44 -23.07 7.36
N ALA A 2 8.93 -23.77 8.37
CA ALA A 2 7.54 -23.65 8.83
C ALA A 2 7.33 -22.36 9.64
N MET A 3 6.29 -21.60 9.28
CA MET A 3 5.84 -20.43 10.06
C MET A 3 5.16 -20.89 11.35
N PRO A 4 5.33 -20.18 12.49
CA PRO A 4 4.59 -20.49 13.71
C PRO A 4 3.08 -20.27 13.48
N MET A 5 2.32 -21.32 13.78
CA MET A 5 0.85 -21.31 13.84
C MET A 5 0.39 -20.52 15.07
N ASP A 6 0.12 -19.21 14.91
CA ASP A 6 -0.93 -18.49 15.67
C ASP A 6 -1.12 -17.00 15.27
N TYR A 7 -1.04 -16.67 13.97
CA TYR A 7 -1.37 -15.30 13.53
C TYR A 7 -2.89 -15.13 13.34
N ASN A 8 -3.63 -15.13 14.45
CA ASN A 8 -4.98 -14.58 14.51
C ASN A 8 -4.85 -13.05 14.52
N GLY A 9 -5.08 -12.42 13.36
CA GLY A 9 -4.93 -10.98 13.09
C GLY A 9 -5.90 -10.05 13.82
N VAL A 10 -6.35 -10.41 15.03
CA VAL A 10 -7.02 -9.48 15.93
C VAL A 10 -6.00 -9.09 16.99
N ARG A 11 -5.37 -7.92 16.82
CA ARG A 11 -4.69 -7.26 17.95
C ARG A 11 -5.78 -6.88 18.94
N ILE A 12 -6.01 -7.75 19.93
CA ILE A 12 -6.67 -7.39 21.18
C ILE A 12 -5.89 -6.20 21.74
N ASP A 13 -6.62 -5.17 22.17
CA ASP A 13 -6.15 -3.91 22.73
C ASP A 13 -5.09 -4.14 23.82
N ASP A 14 -3.85 -4.30 23.38
CA ASP A 14 -2.69 -4.37 24.24
C ASP A 14 -2.41 -2.91 24.57
N GLY A 15 -2.84 -2.52 25.78
CA GLY A 15 -2.62 -1.21 26.40
C GLY A 15 -1.13 -0.96 26.65
N SER A 16 -0.36 -1.04 25.58
CA SER A 16 1.01 -0.58 25.43
C SER A 16 1.05 0.87 25.90
N GLU A 17 2.15 1.24 26.55
CA GLU A 17 2.53 2.57 27.01
C GLU A 17 2.64 3.60 25.86
N ARG A 18 1.65 3.63 24.97
CA ARG A 18 1.51 4.55 23.86
C ARG A 18 1.24 5.91 24.50
N THR A 19 2.15 6.84 24.26
CA THR A 19 1.95 8.25 24.64
C THR A 19 0.61 8.75 24.11
N ASP A 20 -0.17 9.40 24.97
CA ASP A 20 -1.42 10.08 24.56
C ASP A 20 -1.14 11.35 23.75
N ASN A 21 0.13 11.78 23.68
CA ASN A 21 0.55 12.95 22.92
C ASN A 21 0.87 12.58 21.46
N VAL A 22 -0.01 13.00 20.55
CA VAL A 22 0.13 12.80 19.10
C VAL A 22 1.47 13.33 18.57
N ASN A 23 2.00 14.44 19.09
CA ASN A 23 3.25 15.02 18.56
C ASN A 23 4.48 14.19 18.92
N ASP A 24 4.55 13.69 20.16
CA ASP A 24 5.63 12.80 20.57
C ASP A 24 5.54 11.50 19.76
N TYR A 25 4.31 10.98 19.59
CA TYR A 25 4.07 9.78 18.78
C TYR A 25 4.50 9.94 17.33
N LYS A 26 4.22 11.10 16.71
CA LYS A 26 4.70 11.42 15.35
C LYS A 26 6.21 11.34 15.25
N ILE A 27 6.94 11.90 16.22
CA ILE A 27 8.40 11.89 16.22
C ILE A 27 8.91 10.44 16.29
N THR A 28 8.39 9.67 17.24
CA THR A 28 8.73 8.24 17.38
C THR A 28 8.46 7.45 16.10
N CYS A 29 7.30 7.64 15.46
CA CYS A 29 6.98 6.94 14.21
C CYS A 29 7.87 7.39 13.04
N MET A 30 8.21 8.67 12.93
CA MET A 30 9.11 9.15 11.87
C MET A 30 10.53 8.61 12.03
N ASP A 31 11.01 8.45 13.26
CA ASP A 31 12.31 7.85 13.52
C ASP A 31 12.26 6.34 13.29
N PHE A 32 11.20 5.66 13.73
CA PHE A 32 10.99 4.24 13.44
C PHE A 32 10.99 3.93 11.94
N ILE A 33 10.35 4.77 11.11
CA ILE A 33 10.37 4.62 9.64
C ILE A 33 11.79 4.70 9.08
N LYS A 34 12.66 5.56 9.63
CA LYS A 34 14.07 5.62 9.21
C LYS A 34 14.82 4.38 9.68
N GLU A 35 14.61 3.95 10.91
CA GLU A 35 15.30 2.78 11.47
C GLU A 35 14.98 1.51 10.68
N ILE A 36 13.70 1.22 10.46
CA ILE A 36 13.27 0.02 9.71
C ILE A 36 13.69 0.09 8.23
N SER A 37 13.93 1.28 7.68
CA SER A 37 14.40 1.42 6.29
C SER A 37 15.76 0.76 6.06
N HIS A 38 16.61 0.69 7.08
CA HIS A 38 17.89 0.01 6.98
C HIS A 38 17.74 -1.50 6.76
N ASP A 39 16.70 -2.12 7.33
CA ASP A 39 16.39 -3.53 7.07
C ASP A 39 16.00 -3.73 5.61
N TYR A 40 15.22 -2.80 5.04
CA TYR A 40 14.84 -2.82 3.62
C TYR A 40 16.04 -2.60 2.69
N GLU A 41 16.97 -1.72 3.05
CA GLU A 41 18.23 -1.52 2.32
C GLU A 41 19.12 -2.78 2.40
N ALA A 42 19.20 -3.43 3.55
CA ALA A 42 19.93 -4.69 3.72
C ALA A 42 19.34 -5.83 2.88
N TRP A 43 18.02 -5.86 2.70
CA TRP A 43 17.38 -6.78 1.74
C TRP A 43 17.79 -6.50 0.29
N VAL A 44 17.94 -5.23 -0.09
CA VAL A 44 18.46 -4.87 -1.42
C VAL A 44 19.90 -5.37 -1.59
N ASP A 45 20.76 -5.20 -0.58
CA ASP A 45 22.13 -5.75 -0.59
C ASP A 45 22.14 -7.28 -0.77
N TYR A 46 21.23 -7.97 -0.07
CA TYR A 46 21.12 -9.42 -0.13
C TYR A 46 20.80 -9.93 -1.54
N TYR A 47 20.00 -9.19 -2.31
CA TYR A 47 19.60 -9.59 -3.67
C TYR A 47 20.73 -9.49 -4.70
N LYS A 48 21.83 -8.77 -4.41
CA LYS A 48 22.98 -8.60 -5.33
C LYS A 48 22.54 -8.17 -6.74
N LEU A 49 21.68 -7.16 -6.80
CA LEU A 49 21.04 -6.70 -8.03
C LEU A 49 22.03 -6.01 -8.97
N PRO A 50 21.71 -5.92 -10.27
CA PRO A 50 22.40 -5.01 -11.17
C PRO A 50 22.39 -3.57 -10.65
N GLU A 51 23.46 -2.82 -10.92
CA GLU A 51 23.67 -1.48 -10.36
C GLU A 51 22.50 -0.51 -10.61
N ASP A 52 21.90 -0.56 -11.80
CA ASP A 52 20.77 0.30 -12.15
C ASP A 52 19.51 -0.06 -11.35
N GLU A 53 19.25 -1.34 -11.16
CA GLU A 53 18.09 -1.80 -10.38
C GLU A 53 18.27 -1.52 -8.89
N ASP A 54 19.47 -1.76 -8.35
CA ASP A 54 19.83 -1.39 -6.97
C ASP A 54 19.54 0.10 -6.70
N LYS A 55 20.05 0.99 -7.57
CA LYS A 55 19.82 2.44 -7.48
C LYS A 55 18.33 2.79 -7.49
N ILE A 56 17.55 2.17 -8.37
CA ILE A 56 16.10 2.41 -8.45
C ILE A 56 15.41 2.00 -7.15
N ARG A 57 15.71 0.81 -6.61
CA ARG A 57 15.09 0.31 -5.38
C ARG A 57 15.44 1.16 -4.16
N ARG A 58 16.72 1.51 -3.98
CA ARG A 58 17.15 2.40 -2.88
C ARG A 58 16.54 3.79 -2.98
N ASN A 59 16.48 4.35 -4.19
CA ASN A 59 15.84 5.65 -4.38
C ASN A 59 14.33 5.59 -4.07
N GLY A 60 13.66 4.49 -4.40
CA GLY A 60 12.26 4.23 -4.03
C GLY A 60 12.05 4.19 -2.52
N ILE A 61 12.91 3.47 -1.78
CA ILE A 61 12.89 3.42 -0.31
C ILE A 61 13.09 4.82 0.27
N ARG A 62 14.14 5.55 -0.14
CA ARG A 62 14.44 6.90 0.34
C ARG A 62 13.28 7.88 0.11
N LEU A 63 12.73 7.92 -1.11
CA LEU A 63 11.59 8.78 -1.43
C LEU A 63 10.34 8.41 -0.62
N THR A 64 10.17 7.13 -0.30
CA THR A 64 9.08 6.67 0.56
C THR A 64 9.24 7.19 1.97
N ILE A 65 10.45 7.13 2.56
CA ILE A 65 10.74 7.69 3.89
C ILE A 65 10.45 9.19 3.92
N GLU A 66 10.99 9.95 2.96
CA GLU A 66 10.83 11.40 2.89
C GLU A 66 9.33 11.79 2.84
N ARG A 67 8.56 11.13 1.98
CA ARG A 67 7.12 11.41 1.82
C ARG A 67 6.28 10.93 3.00
N THR A 68 6.57 9.75 3.54
CA THR A 68 5.87 9.20 4.70
C THR A 68 6.05 10.13 5.90
N ASN A 69 7.28 10.57 6.17
CA ASN A 69 7.55 11.49 7.27
C ASN A 69 6.87 12.85 7.06
N ASP A 70 6.84 13.38 5.83
CA ASP A 70 6.08 14.59 5.52
C ASP A 70 4.58 14.44 5.82
N TRP A 71 3.99 13.29 5.47
CA TRP A 71 2.60 12.97 5.76
C TRP A 71 2.32 12.76 7.25
N ILE A 72 3.20 12.07 7.98
CA ILE A 72 3.09 11.93 9.44
C ILE A 72 3.11 13.31 10.10
N ALA A 73 4.02 14.19 9.67
CA ALA A 73 4.14 15.53 10.23
C ALA A 73 2.90 16.40 9.94
N LYS A 74 2.48 16.46 8.67
CA LYS A 74 1.51 17.47 8.19
C LYS A 74 0.07 16.98 8.07
N VAL A 75 -0.13 15.70 7.75
CA VAL A 75 -1.46 15.15 7.43
C VAL A 75 -2.06 14.45 8.64
N ALA A 76 -1.32 13.51 9.25
CA ALA A 76 -1.84 12.74 10.37
C ALA A 76 -2.07 13.63 11.60
N GLN A 77 -3.31 13.74 12.11
CA GLN A 77 -3.62 14.58 13.29
C GLN A 77 -4.06 13.78 14.52
N THR A 78 -4.14 12.45 14.40
CA THR A 78 -4.52 11.54 15.48
C THR A 78 -3.55 10.37 15.51
N ILE A 79 -3.44 9.67 16.65
CA ILE A 79 -2.61 8.45 16.77
C ILE A 79 -2.99 7.44 15.68
N LYS A 80 -4.30 7.20 15.49
CA LYS A 80 -4.80 6.30 14.44
C LYS A 80 -4.39 6.74 13.03
N ALA A 81 -4.39 8.03 12.73
CA ALA A 81 -3.92 8.52 11.44
C ALA A 81 -2.40 8.32 11.28
N VAL A 82 -1.62 8.50 12.34
CA VAL A 82 -0.18 8.24 12.33
C VAL A 82 0.09 6.76 12.08
N ASP A 83 -0.63 5.86 12.76
CA ASP A 83 -0.56 4.40 12.52
C ASP A 83 -0.82 4.07 11.03
N VAL A 84 -1.89 4.59 10.44
CA VAL A 84 -2.25 4.35 9.02
C VAL A 84 -1.15 4.84 8.06
N VAL A 85 -0.64 6.07 8.25
CA VAL A 85 0.41 6.62 7.38
C VAL A 85 1.74 5.85 7.57
N MET A 86 2.08 5.47 8.80
CA MET A 86 3.28 4.69 9.10
C MET A 86 3.21 3.32 8.41
N ASN A 87 2.12 2.58 8.59
CA ASN A 87 1.93 1.26 7.98
C ASN A 87 1.88 1.31 6.45
N ASP A 88 1.41 2.42 5.89
CA ASP A 88 1.46 2.70 4.45
C ASP A 88 2.92 2.88 3.95
N GLY A 89 3.74 3.65 4.68
CA GLY A 89 5.16 3.86 4.38
C GLY A 89 5.98 2.57 4.41
N ILE A 90 5.98 1.88 5.55
CA ILE A 90 5.65 0.45 5.62
C ILE A 90 5.77 -0.39 4.35
N GLN A 91 4.59 -0.62 3.79
CA GLN A 91 4.36 -1.41 2.61
C GLN A 91 5.03 -0.83 1.38
N LYS A 92 5.04 0.49 1.21
CA LYS A 92 5.68 1.12 0.04
C LYS A 92 7.19 0.92 0.03
N MET A 93 7.83 0.83 1.20
CA MET A 93 9.24 0.42 1.29
C MET A 93 9.39 -1.04 0.87
N ALA A 94 8.55 -1.94 1.39
CA ALA A 94 8.55 -3.35 0.97
C ALA A 94 8.32 -3.53 -0.55
N GLU A 95 7.40 -2.78 -1.14
CA GLU A 95 7.16 -2.74 -2.59
C GLU A 95 8.39 -2.25 -3.36
N SER A 96 9.06 -1.21 -2.87
CA SER A 96 10.28 -0.68 -3.47
C SER A 96 11.43 -1.68 -3.38
N THR A 97 11.58 -2.36 -2.24
CA THR A 97 12.56 -3.43 -2.03
C THR A 97 12.29 -4.65 -2.90
N ALA A 98 11.03 -5.05 -3.09
CA ALA A 98 10.66 -6.18 -3.95
C ALA A 98 10.81 -5.85 -5.46
N GLY A 99 10.76 -4.57 -5.82
CA GLY A 99 10.79 -4.11 -7.19
C GLY A 99 9.45 -4.25 -7.90
N LYS A 100 9.34 -3.64 -9.09
CA LYS A 100 8.11 -3.59 -9.90
C LYS A 100 8.33 -4.30 -11.25
N PRO A 101 8.39 -5.63 -11.26
CA PRO A 101 8.55 -6.40 -12.49
C PRO A 101 7.31 -6.36 -13.39
N LEU A 102 6.13 -6.07 -12.81
CA LEU A 102 4.87 -5.88 -13.53
C LEU A 102 4.67 -4.40 -13.85
N GLU A 103 4.21 -4.08 -15.06
CA GLU A 103 3.75 -2.75 -15.41
C GLU A 103 2.30 -2.57 -14.96
N PHE A 104 2.11 -1.86 -13.83
CA PHE A 104 0.78 -1.57 -13.31
C PHE A 104 0.76 -0.29 -12.48
N GLY A 105 -0.42 0.31 -12.38
CA GLY A 105 -0.67 1.53 -11.63
C GLY A 105 -2.05 1.54 -11.01
N VAL A 106 -2.14 2.19 -9.85
CA VAL A 106 -3.36 2.43 -9.09
C VAL A 106 -3.48 3.94 -8.92
N PHE A 107 -4.60 4.49 -9.36
CA PHE A 107 -4.79 5.93 -9.49
C PHE A 107 -6.07 6.38 -8.81
N VAL A 108 -5.96 7.48 -8.06
CA VAL A 108 -7.08 8.25 -7.53
C VAL A 108 -6.92 9.67 -8.06
N ASN A 109 -7.92 10.19 -8.77
CA ASN A 109 -7.86 11.49 -9.43
C ASN A 109 -6.61 11.66 -10.33
N GLY A 110 -6.22 10.59 -11.04
CA GLY A 110 -5.04 10.56 -11.92
C GLY A 110 -3.68 10.59 -11.21
N LYS A 111 -3.65 10.52 -9.88
CA LYS A 111 -2.42 10.45 -9.07
C LYS A 111 -2.29 9.08 -8.45
N SER A 112 -1.05 8.62 -8.25
CA SER A 112 -0.75 7.34 -7.61
C SER A 112 0.01 7.53 -6.30
N SER A 113 0.06 6.49 -5.48
CA SER A 113 0.84 6.40 -4.23
C SER A 113 0.38 7.33 -3.10
N TYR A 114 0.42 8.65 -3.28
CA TYR A 114 -0.01 9.65 -2.29
C TYR A 114 -0.98 10.63 -2.95
N THR A 115 -2.24 10.63 -2.51
CA THR A 115 -3.34 11.27 -3.25
C THR A 115 -4.30 12.03 -2.32
N MET A 116 -5.21 12.79 -2.91
CA MET A 116 -6.23 13.54 -2.19
C MET A 116 -7.57 13.37 -2.88
N ALA A 117 -8.63 13.29 -2.09
CA ALA A 117 -10.01 13.19 -2.56
C ALA A 117 -10.98 13.86 -1.59
N LYS A 118 -12.18 14.17 -2.07
CA LYS A 118 -13.30 14.58 -1.20
C LYS A 118 -13.98 13.33 -0.61
N PRO A 119 -14.71 13.46 0.51
CA PRO A 119 -15.60 12.40 0.97
C PRO A 119 -16.61 11.98 -0.11
N GLY A 120 -17.03 10.72 -0.07
CA GLY A 120 -17.95 10.13 -1.03
C GLY A 120 -17.46 8.79 -1.59
N ILE A 121 -18.04 8.38 -2.72
CA ILE A 121 -17.52 7.25 -3.50
C ILE A 121 -16.36 7.76 -4.35
N ILE A 122 -15.16 7.28 -4.06
CA ILE A 122 -13.92 7.64 -4.74
C ILE A 122 -13.65 6.60 -5.82
N ASP A 123 -13.46 7.07 -7.05
CA ASP A 123 -13.04 6.23 -8.17
C ASP A 123 -11.55 5.86 -8.03
N VAL A 124 -11.28 4.56 -8.02
CA VAL A 124 -9.92 4.00 -8.01
C VAL A 124 -9.70 3.30 -9.35
N ASN A 125 -8.89 3.92 -10.19
CA ASN A 125 -8.57 3.39 -11.50
C ASN A 125 -7.31 2.50 -11.43
N VAL A 126 -7.42 1.27 -11.88
CA VAL A 126 -6.35 0.26 -11.87
C VAL A 126 -6.01 -0.09 -13.32
N LYS A 127 -4.76 0.16 -13.70
CA LYS A 127 -4.27 -0.15 -15.05
C LYS A 127 -3.11 -1.12 -15.00
N SER A 128 -3.03 -2.04 -15.95
CA SER A 128 -1.89 -2.95 -16.08
C SER A 128 -1.75 -3.55 -17.47
N SER A 129 -0.51 -3.87 -17.81
CA SER A 129 -0.09 -4.63 -18.99
C SER A 129 0.86 -5.74 -18.54
N GLY A 130 0.66 -6.96 -19.05
CA GLY A 130 1.58 -8.05 -18.80
C GLY A 130 2.81 -7.95 -19.71
N ARG A 131 3.93 -8.51 -19.26
CA ARG A 131 5.16 -8.58 -20.04
C ARG A 131 5.02 -9.65 -21.11
N GLN A 132 5.67 -9.41 -22.26
CA GLN A 132 5.76 -10.41 -23.34
C GLN A 132 4.39 -10.92 -23.83
N GLY A 133 3.35 -10.07 -23.75
CA GLY A 133 2.00 -10.42 -24.20
C GLY A 133 1.20 -11.27 -23.20
N ARG A 134 1.71 -11.47 -21.97
CA ARG A 134 0.94 -12.11 -20.89
C ARG A 134 -0.24 -11.25 -20.48
N LYS A 135 -1.28 -11.91 -19.95
CA LYS A 135 -2.48 -11.23 -19.47
C LYS A 135 -2.31 -10.85 -18.01
N THR A 136 -3.16 -9.94 -17.55
CA THR A 136 -3.20 -9.50 -16.16
C THR A 136 -4.60 -9.65 -15.58
N LYS A 137 -4.68 -9.82 -14.27
CA LYS A 137 -5.92 -9.99 -13.55
C LYS A 137 -5.84 -9.35 -12.18
N LEU A 138 -6.98 -8.85 -11.70
CA LEU A 138 -7.11 -8.39 -10.32
C LEU A 138 -6.91 -9.57 -9.36
N GLY A 139 -5.87 -9.49 -8.53
CA GLY A 139 -5.45 -10.53 -7.61
C GLY A 139 -6.06 -10.41 -6.22
N PHE A 140 -5.67 -11.34 -5.36
CA PHE A 140 -5.98 -11.33 -3.93
C PHE A 140 -4.79 -10.76 -3.14
N HIS A 141 -5.07 -9.98 -2.11
CA HIS A 141 -4.04 -9.50 -1.20
C HIS A 141 -3.52 -10.62 -0.31
N PHE A 142 -4.43 -11.34 0.37
CA PHE A 142 -4.07 -12.44 1.26
C PHE A 142 -5.21 -13.45 1.36
N LYS A 143 -4.95 -14.72 1.00
CA LYS A 143 -5.96 -15.78 0.96
C LYS A 143 -7.21 -15.31 0.18
N ASP A 144 -8.35 -15.18 0.87
CA ASP A 144 -9.63 -14.77 0.30
C ASP A 144 -9.85 -13.25 0.33
N ASP A 145 -8.95 -12.48 0.96
CA ASP A 145 -9.05 -11.02 1.04
C ASP A 145 -8.56 -10.37 -0.27
N ARG A 146 -9.44 -9.61 -0.93
CA ARG A 146 -9.12 -8.93 -2.19
C ARG A 146 -8.18 -7.75 -1.99
N PHE A 147 -8.42 -6.97 -0.95
CA PHE A 147 -7.71 -5.73 -0.68
C PHE A 147 -7.22 -5.71 0.76
N ARG A 148 -6.10 -5.05 0.98
CA ARG A 148 -5.73 -4.56 2.31
C ARG A 148 -6.22 -3.13 2.41
N ILE A 149 -6.92 -2.78 3.48
CA ILE A 149 -7.34 -1.41 3.73
C ILE A 149 -7.20 -1.05 5.20
N GLU A 150 -6.62 0.11 5.46
CA GLU A 150 -6.56 0.75 6.77
C GLU A 150 -7.08 2.17 6.64
N SER A 151 -8.00 2.56 7.53
CA SER A 151 -8.58 3.91 7.47
C SER A 151 -8.96 4.46 8.83
N THR A 152 -8.98 5.77 8.94
CA THR A 152 -9.51 6.46 10.12
C THR A 152 -11.05 6.48 10.14
N CYS A 153 -11.70 6.39 8.98
CA CYS A 153 -13.14 6.58 8.79
C CYS A 153 -13.97 5.31 8.50
N GLY A 154 -13.35 4.12 8.46
CA GLY A 154 -14.05 2.88 8.12
C GLY A 154 -14.37 2.74 6.63
N ALA A 155 -13.54 3.33 5.77
CA ALA A 155 -13.64 3.17 4.33
C ALA A 155 -13.42 1.72 3.89
N PHE A 156 -14.10 1.31 2.82
CA PHE A 156 -14.01 -0.03 2.23
C PHE A 156 -14.09 0.02 0.70
N LEU A 157 -13.54 -0.98 0.02
CA LEU A 157 -13.70 -1.16 -1.42
C LEU A 157 -14.90 -2.06 -1.69
N ASP A 158 -15.74 -1.70 -2.67
CA ASP A 158 -16.86 -2.53 -3.11
C ASP A 158 -16.35 -3.80 -3.80
N GLU A 159 -16.72 -4.97 -3.26
CA GLU A 159 -16.31 -6.27 -3.77
C GLU A 159 -17.43 -7.05 -4.49
N THR A 160 -18.62 -6.46 -4.65
CA THR A 160 -19.82 -7.19 -5.09
C THR A 160 -19.78 -7.63 -6.57
N ASP A 161 -19.09 -6.90 -7.43
CA ASP A 161 -19.01 -7.15 -8.88
C ASP A 161 -17.58 -6.96 -9.41
N LEU A 162 -16.60 -7.57 -8.73
CA LEU A 162 -15.21 -7.51 -9.16
C LEU A 162 -14.96 -8.40 -10.39
N PRO A 163 -14.25 -7.91 -11.40
CA PRO A 163 -13.90 -8.71 -12.56
C PRO A 163 -12.99 -9.88 -12.16
N THR A 164 -13.32 -11.08 -12.67
CA THR A 164 -12.56 -12.32 -12.46
C THR A 164 -11.83 -12.80 -13.72
N LYS A 165 -12.05 -12.13 -14.85
CA LYS A 165 -11.40 -12.42 -16.13
C LYS A 165 -9.97 -11.89 -16.20
N GLU A 166 -9.23 -12.40 -17.16
CA GLU A 166 -7.91 -11.90 -17.54
C GLU A 166 -8.02 -10.83 -18.65
N PHE A 167 -7.06 -9.91 -18.68
CA PHE A 167 -7.02 -8.76 -19.58
C PHE A 167 -5.67 -8.66 -20.28
N ASP A 168 -5.66 -8.45 -21.59
CA ASP A 168 -4.44 -8.08 -22.32
C ASP A 168 -3.96 -6.68 -21.91
N LEU A 169 -4.92 -5.75 -21.82
CA LEU A 169 -4.76 -4.41 -21.25
C LEU A 169 -5.86 -4.21 -20.21
N MET A 170 -5.46 -4.16 -18.95
CA MET A 170 -6.38 -3.99 -17.83
C MET A 170 -6.63 -2.50 -17.61
N ASP A 171 -7.90 -2.13 -17.53
CA ASP A 171 -8.37 -0.80 -17.12
C ASP A 171 -9.68 -0.99 -16.34
N ILE A 172 -9.58 -1.02 -15.01
CA ILE A 172 -10.67 -1.33 -14.09
C ILE A 172 -10.91 -0.13 -13.18
N HIS A 173 -12.18 0.14 -12.89
CA HIS A 173 -12.60 1.15 -11.93
C HIS A 173 -13.20 0.46 -10.70
N LEU A 174 -12.53 0.62 -9.55
CA LEU A 174 -13.00 0.16 -8.26
C LEU A 174 -13.67 1.32 -7.52
N LYS A 175 -14.66 1.02 -6.67
CA LYS A 175 -15.36 2.01 -5.86
C LYS A 175 -14.87 1.95 -4.43
N LEU A 176 -14.17 3.00 -3.99
CA LEU A 176 -13.78 3.18 -2.60
C LEU A 176 -14.85 4.01 -1.89
N HIS A 177 -15.58 3.38 -0.97
CA HIS A 177 -16.61 3.99 -0.16
C HIS A 177 -15.99 4.75 1.01
N ALA A 178 -16.09 6.08 0.98
CA ALA A 178 -15.59 7.00 2.00
C ALA A 178 -16.64 8.08 2.34
N GLU A 179 -17.93 7.76 2.25
CA GLU A 179 -19.05 8.69 2.47
C GLU A 179 -19.10 9.23 3.91
N ASN A 180 -18.66 8.43 4.88
CA ASN A 180 -18.60 8.81 6.29
C ASN A 180 -17.32 9.56 6.65
N ALA A 181 -16.43 9.78 5.70
CA ALA A 181 -15.15 10.43 5.95
C ALA A 181 -15.33 11.92 6.23
N LYS A 182 -14.52 12.42 7.14
CA LYS A 182 -14.38 13.83 7.48
C LYS A 182 -13.06 14.35 6.92
N GLN A 183 -12.97 15.67 6.81
CA GLN A 183 -11.72 16.31 6.46
C GLN A 183 -10.60 15.84 7.40
N ARG A 184 -9.42 15.57 6.83
CA ARG A 184 -8.23 15.00 7.47
C ARG A 184 -8.25 13.50 7.75
N ASP A 185 -9.32 12.80 7.40
CA ASP A 185 -9.27 11.34 7.39
C ASP A 185 -8.25 10.83 6.37
N VAL A 186 -7.65 9.69 6.69
CA VAL A 186 -6.69 9.00 5.83
C VAL A 186 -7.15 7.58 5.56
N ILE A 187 -6.93 7.13 4.33
CA ILE A 187 -7.28 5.80 3.84
C ILE A 187 -6.07 5.27 3.08
N SER A 188 -5.44 4.20 3.56
CA SER A 188 -4.42 3.44 2.83
C SER A 188 -5.03 2.14 2.34
N PHE A 189 -4.86 1.82 1.07
CA PHE A 189 -5.32 0.57 0.51
C PHE A 189 -4.32 -0.01 -0.51
N THR A 190 -4.31 -1.33 -0.63
CA THR A 190 -3.42 -2.05 -1.55
C THR A 190 -4.25 -2.83 -2.55
N VAL A 191 -3.97 -2.60 -3.83
CA VAL A 191 -4.53 -3.40 -4.93
C VAL A 191 -3.45 -4.34 -5.44
N THR A 192 -3.80 -5.62 -5.57
CA THR A 192 -2.92 -6.64 -6.11
C THR A 192 -3.27 -6.95 -7.55
N VAL A 193 -2.26 -7.01 -8.41
CA VAL A 193 -2.40 -7.47 -9.80
C VAL A 193 -1.50 -8.68 -10.00
N SER A 194 -2.02 -9.66 -10.72
CA SER A 194 -1.34 -10.90 -11.06
C SER A 194 -1.15 -10.99 -12.57
N GLU A 195 0.05 -11.35 -12.98
CA GLU A 195 0.42 -11.69 -14.35
C GLU A 195 0.13 -13.17 -14.58
N MET A 196 -0.64 -13.47 -15.63
CA MET A 196 -1.16 -14.80 -15.92
C MET A 196 -0.61 -15.31 -17.26
N GLU A 197 -0.28 -16.58 -17.30
CA GLU A 197 0.07 -17.31 -18.52
C GLU A 197 -0.60 -18.69 -18.50
N ASN A 198 -1.50 -18.95 -19.45
CA ASN A 198 -2.27 -20.20 -19.52
C ASN A 198 -2.93 -20.60 -18.19
N ASP A 199 -3.64 -19.65 -17.56
CA ASP A 199 -4.29 -19.80 -16.24
C ASP A 199 -3.35 -20.06 -15.05
N VAL A 200 -2.03 -19.92 -15.24
CA VAL A 200 -1.02 -20.02 -14.17
C VAL A 200 -0.54 -18.62 -13.77
N GLU A 201 -0.57 -18.32 -12.47
CA GLU A 201 0.01 -17.09 -11.92
C GLU A 201 1.54 -17.14 -12.03
N PHE A 202 2.10 -16.25 -12.82
CA PHE A 202 3.54 -16.14 -13.03
C PHE A 202 4.19 -15.17 -12.05
N GLU A 203 3.54 -14.03 -11.82
CA GLU A 203 4.02 -12.97 -10.94
C GLU A 203 2.84 -12.24 -10.31
N ARG A 204 3.02 -11.75 -9.08
CA ARG A 204 1.99 -11.00 -8.37
C ARG A 204 2.58 -9.86 -7.58
N ARG A 205 2.02 -8.66 -7.73
CA ARG A 205 2.48 -7.46 -7.02
C ARG A 205 1.30 -6.64 -6.49
N GLY A 206 1.47 -6.18 -5.25
CA GLY A 206 0.60 -5.18 -4.63
C GLY A 206 1.15 -3.77 -4.88
N LEU A 207 0.25 -2.80 -5.02
CA LEU A 207 0.61 -1.37 -5.02
C LEU A 207 -0.29 -0.62 -4.07
N THR A 208 0.31 -0.03 -3.06
CA THR A 208 -0.38 0.69 -2.00
C THR A 208 -0.57 2.16 -2.37
N THR A 209 -1.78 2.66 -2.16
CA THR A 209 -2.15 4.07 -2.35
C THR A 209 -2.77 4.60 -1.06
N ILE A 210 -2.33 5.79 -0.65
CA ILE A 210 -2.93 6.53 0.46
C ILE A 210 -3.69 7.75 -0.06
N VAL A 211 -4.85 8.00 0.54
CA VAL A 211 -5.76 9.10 0.25
C VAL A 211 -5.90 9.95 1.51
N HIS A 212 -5.64 11.24 1.38
CA HIS A 212 -6.00 12.25 2.39
C HIS A 212 -7.32 12.90 1.98
N ILE A 213 -8.29 12.88 2.88
CA ILE A 213 -9.61 13.46 2.67
C ILE A 213 -9.55 14.98 2.91
N VAL A 214 -9.82 15.77 1.87
CA VAL A 214 -9.69 17.25 1.87
C VAL A 214 -11.01 17.99 1.84
#